data_AF-A0A1B2I7H7-F1
#
_entry.id   AF-A0A1B2I7H7-F1
#
_cell.length_a   1.000
_cell.length_b   1.000
_cell.length_c   1.000
_cell.angle_alpha   90.00
_cell.angle_beta   90.00
_cell.angle_gamma   90.00
#
_symmetry.space_group_name_H-M   'P 1'
#
loop_
_entity.id
_entity.type
_entity.pdbx_description
1 polymer ?
#
loop_
_entity_poly.entity_id
_entity_poly.type
_entity_poly.pdbx_seq_one_letter_code
_entity_poly.pdbx_strand_id
1 'polypeptide(L)'
;MFALLFGAFAVFAVLVLIFGIYLFSAYVMYRIGDKFHIGSYVEFLFPVYNVMLLCDCAGITRWVTAGIAVPAFAASALNFFSFGLFGGNTGYLVSAIFFFCWVYLWGSIAQRLGKNFWLWGILSFLFGGLPVLVLAFDGSLPRRR
;
A
#
# COMPACT_ATOMS: atom_id res chain seq x y z
N MET A 1 -37.23 8.44 -13.37
CA MET A 1 -36.16 8.97 -14.24
C MET A 1 -35.09 9.72 -13.44
N PHE A 2 -35.42 10.82 -12.74
CA PHE A 2 -34.46 11.64 -11.98
C PHE A 2 -33.53 10.85 -11.03
N ALA A 3 -34.09 9.96 -10.19
CA ALA A 3 -33.29 9.14 -9.26
C ALA A 3 -32.29 8.19 -9.95
N LEU A 4 -32.61 7.66 -11.13
CA LEU A 4 -31.70 6.82 -11.92
C LEU A 4 -30.54 7.63 -12.51
N LEU A 5 -30.82 8.84 -13.01
CA LEU A 5 -29.79 9.75 -13.53
C LEU A 5 -28.85 10.24 -12.41
N PHE A 6 -29.41 10.59 -11.25
CA PHE A 6 -28.62 10.95 -10.06
C PHE A 6 -27.76 9.79 -9.57
N GLY A 7 -28.32 8.57 -9.51
CA GLY A 7 -27.58 7.36 -9.15
C GLY A 7 -26.43 7.05 -10.13
N ALA A 8 -26.68 7.15 -11.44
CA ALA A 8 -25.64 6.96 -12.46
C ALA A 8 -24.52 8.00 -12.35
N PHE A 9 -24.86 9.28 -12.13
CA PHE A 9 -23.88 10.35 -11.89
C PHE A 9 -23.06 10.10 -10.61
N ALA A 10 -23.69 9.69 -9.52
CA ALA A 10 -23.01 9.37 -8.26
C ALA A 10 -22.03 8.20 -8.42
N VAL A 11 -22.43 7.11 -9.10
CA VAL A 11 -21.55 5.97 -9.41
C VAL A 11 -20.37 6.41 -10.28
N PHE A 12 -20.61 7.22 -11.32
CA PHE A 12 -19.54 7.75 -12.17
C PHE A 12 -18.56 8.62 -11.39
N ALA A 13 -19.05 9.53 -10.54
CA ALA A 13 -18.22 10.38 -9.70
C ALA A 13 -17.37 9.57 -8.70
N VAL A 14 -17.93 8.51 -8.11
CA VAL A 14 -17.20 7.57 -7.24
C VAL A 14 -16.11 6.81 -8.01
N LEU A 15 -16.39 6.33 -9.22
CA LEU A 15 -15.40 5.64 -10.05
C LEU A 15 -14.23 6.57 -10.45
N VAL A 16 -14.54 7.81 -10.85
CA VAL A 16 -13.53 8.83 -11.16
C VAL A 16 -12.68 9.17 -9.92
N LEU A 17 -13.31 9.28 -8.74
CA LEU A 17 -12.61 9.54 -7.48
C LEU A 17 -11.72 8.38 -7.05
N ILE A 18 -12.17 7.13 -7.16
CA ILE A 18 -11.36 5.93 -6.88
C ILE A 18 -10.16 5.87 -7.83
N PHE A 19 -10.37 6.11 -9.12
CA PHE A 19 -9.30 6.14 -10.12
C PHE A 19 -8.30 7.27 -9.85
N GLY A 20 -8.76 8.47 -9.48
CA GLY A 20 -7.89 9.59 -9.09
C GLY A 20 -7.05 9.30 -7.85
N ILE A 21 -7.65 8.70 -6.81
CA ILE A 21 -6.92 8.25 -5.60
C ILE A 21 -5.88 7.17 -5.95
N TYR A 22 -6.21 6.27 -6.89
CA TYR A 22 -5.28 5.24 -7.34
C TYR A 22 -4.07 5.85 -8.08
N LEU A 23 -4.30 6.74 -9.06
CA LEU A 23 -3.22 7.45 -9.76
C LEU A 23 -2.33 8.26 -8.81
N PHE A 24 -2.94 8.92 -7.81
CA PHE A 24 -2.23 9.70 -6.80
C PHE A 24 -1.40 8.82 -5.87
N SER A 25 -1.94 7.71 -5.37
CA SER A 25 -1.18 6.79 -4.50
C SER A 25 -0.04 6.10 -5.25
N ALA A 26 -0.25 5.70 -6.51
CA ALA A 26 0.82 5.22 -7.40
C ALA A 26 1.92 6.29 -7.61
N TYR A 27 1.54 7.56 -7.76
CA TYR A 27 2.51 8.67 -7.89
C TYR A 27 3.32 8.91 -6.60
N VAL A 28 2.67 8.86 -5.44
CA VAL A 28 3.33 8.96 -4.13
C VAL A 28 4.36 7.82 -3.95
N MET A 29 3.99 6.59 -4.33
CA MET A 29 4.85 5.42 -4.26
C MET A 29 6.02 5.51 -5.27
N TYR A 30 5.75 5.93 -6.50
CA TYR A 30 6.77 6.23 -7.50
C TYR A 30 7.79 7.27 -6.99
N ARG A 31 7.33 8.36 -6.36
CA ARG A 31 8.23 9.39 -5.81
C ARG A 31 8.87 9.02 -4.46
N ILE A 32 8.64 7.80 -3.97
CA ILE A 32 9.53 7.12 -3.02
C ILE A 32 10.56 6.29 -3.79
N GLY A 33 10.15 5.55 -4.82
CA GLY A 33 11.05 4.77 -5.69
C GLY A 33 12.12 5.60 -6.40
N ASP A 34 11.76 6.78 -6.89
CA ASP A 34 12.64 7.74 -7.56
C ASP A 34 13.83 8.16 -6.67
N LYS A 35 13.60 8.33 -5.36
CA LYS A 35 14.65 8.62 -4.37
C LYS A 35 15.67 7.49 -4.24
N PHE A 36 15.26 6.25 -4.51
CA PHE A 36 16.13 5.07 -4.55
C PHE A 36 16.65 4.76 -5.96
N HIS A 37 16.23 5.52 -6.98
CA HIS A 37 16.41 5.22 -8.40
C HIS A 37 15.88 3.83 -8.80
N ILE A 38 14.70 3.46 -8.28
CA ILE A 38 14.04 2.16 -8.51
C ILE A 38 12.70 2.36 -9.21
N GLY A 39 12.59 1.79 -10.41
CA GLY A 39 11.36 1.67 -11.19
C GLY A 39 10.86 2.94 -11.89
N SER A 40 9.92 2.77 -12.81
CA SER A 40 9.25 3.85 -13.54
C SER A 40 7.81 4.07 -13.06
N TYR A 41 7.25 5.27 -13.26
CA TYR A 41 5.85 5.57 -12.88
C TYR A 41 4.84 4.57 -13.50
N VAL A 42 5.11 4.08 -14.70
CA VAL A 42 4.28 3.07 -15.39
C VAL A 42 4.31 1.72 -14.68
N GLU A 43 5.41 1.33 -14.05
CA GLU A 43 5.48 0.10 -13.26
C GLU A 43 4.74 0.24 -11.92
N PHE A 44 4.79 1.42 -11.29
CA PHE A 44 3.99 1.73 -10.09
C PHE A 44 2.48 1.80 -10.36
N LEU A 45 2.05 1.96 -11.63
CA LEU A 45 0.65 1.86 -12.06
C LEU A 45 0.12 0.43 -12.16
N PHE A 46 0.95 -0.61 -11.95
CA PHE A 46 0.49 -1.99 -11.81
C PHE A 46 0.53 -2.40 -10.33
N PRO A 47 -0.60 -2.77 -9.69
CA PRO A 47 -0.66 -2.97 -8.24
C PRO A 47 0.35 -3.99 -7.69
N VAL A 48 0.61 -5.07 -8.43
CA VAL A 48 1.55 -6.13 -8.03
C VAL A 48 3.00 -5.66 -8.14
N TYR A 49 3.36 -5.00 -9.24
CA TYR A 49 4.71 -4.46 -9.46
C TYR A 49 5.03 -3.33 -8.47
N ASN A 50 4.05 -2.47 -8.16
CA ASN A 50 4.17 -1.42 -7.15
C ASN A 50 4.64 -1.99 -5.80
N VAL A 51 4.00 -3.05 -5.28
CA VAL A 51 4.41 -3.70 -4.03
C VAL A 51 5.82 -4.32 -4.14
N MET A 52 6.18 -4.91 -5.29
CA MET A 52 7.53 -5.44 -5.53
C MET A 52 8.58 -4.32 -5.50
N LEU A 53 8.36 -3.22 -6.22
CA LEU A 53 9.26 -2.06 -6.26
C LEU A 53 9.41 -1.40 -4.88
N LEU A 54 8.32 -1.29 -4.10
CA LEU A 54 8.39 -0.82 -2.71
C LEU A 54 9.21 -1.76 -1.82
N CYS A 55 9.14 -3.07 -2.03
CA CYS A 55 10.00 -4.03 -1.32
C CYS A 55 11.47 -3.92 -1.74
N ASP A 56 11.76 -3.69 -3.02
CA ASP A 56 13.12 -3.43 -3.50
C ASP A 56 13.67 -2.09 -2.93
N CYS A 57 12.82 -1.06 -2.80
CA CYS A 57 13.11 0.19 -2.08
C CYS A 57 13.35 -0.04 -0.57
N ALA A 58 12.64 -0.99 0.03
CA ALA A 58 12.82 -1.42 1.41
C ALA A 58 14.07 -2.30 1.62
N GLY A 59 14.58 -2.93 0.56
CA GLY A 59 15.66 -3.92 0.63
C GLY A 59 15.21 -5.28 1.14
N ILE A 60 13.91 -5.57 1.00
CA ILE A 60 13.25 -6.80 1.43
C ILE A 60 13.46 -7.90 0.36
N THR A 61 13.64 -9.15 0.79
CA THR A 61 13.84 -10.26 -0.15
C THR A 61 12.53 -10.66 -0.84
N ARG A 62 12.61 -11.16 -2.09
CA ARG A 62 11.43 -11.56 -2.88
C ARG A 62 10.51 -12.58 -2.18
N TRP A 63 11.05 -13.44 -1.31
CA TRP A 63 10.26 -14.35 -0.49
C TRP A 63 9.39 -13.62 0.55
N VAL A 64 9.94 -12.60 1.21
CA VAL A 64 9.18 -11.76 2.15
C VAL A 64 8.22 -10.84 1.40
N THR A 65 8.57 -10.35 0.20
CA THR A 65 7.66 -9.63 -0.72
C THR A 65 6.42 -10.46 -1.04
N ALA A 66 6.59 -11.75 -1.39
CA ALA A 66 5.46 -12.65 -1.59
C ALA A 66 4.64 -12.82 -0.29
N GLY A 67 5.31 -12.98 0.85
CA GLY A 67 4.67 -13.02 2.17
C GLY A 67 3.85 -11.77 2.53
N ILE A 68 4.25 -10.58 2.06
CA ILE A 68 3.51 -9.32 2.25
C ILE A 68 2.27 -9.24 1.34
N ALA A 69 2.31 -9.85 0.16
CA ALA A 69 1.17 -9.91 -0.76
C ALA A 69 0.11 -10.96 -0.34
N VAL A 70 0.51 -12.04 0.33
CA VAL A 70 -0.37 -13.14 0.74
C VAL A 70 -1.57 -12.70 1.58
N PRO A 71 -1.47 -11.84 2.62
CA PRO A 71 -2.62 -11.40 3.41
C PRO A 71 -3.67 -10.66 2.60
N ALA A 72 -3.26 -9.81 1.65
CA ALA A 72 -4.18 -9.09 0.78
C ALA A 72 -4.91 -10.06 -0.16
N PHE A 73 -4.18 -10.98 -0.79
CA PHE A 73 -4.77 -12.01 -1.65
C PHE A 73 -5.70 -12.96 -0.88
N ALA A 74 -5.29 -13.41 0.31
CA ALA A 74 -6.10 -14.25 1.19
C ALA A 74 -7.37 -13.54 1.65
N ALA A 75 -7.30 -12.26 2.04
CA ALA A 75 -8.46 -11.45 2.37
C ALA A 75 -9.43 -11.33 1.17
N SER A 76 -8.90 -11.02 -0.03
CA SER A 76 -9.70 -10.94 -1.25
C SER A 76 -10.39 -12.28 -1.58
N ALA A 77 -9.66 -13.40 -1.51
CA ALA A 77 -10.19 -14.73 -1.79
C ALA A 77 -11.26 -15.13 -0.75
N LEU A 78 -11.00 -14.94 0.55
CA LEU A 78 -11.96 -15.25 1.62
C LEU A 78 -13.26 -14.46 1.49
N ASN A 79 -13.19 -13.18 1.08
CA ASN A 79 -14.38 -12.38 0.79
C ASN A 79 -15.08 -12.82 -0.51
N PHE A 80 -14.33 -13.07 -1.60
CA PHE A 80 -14.90 -13.46 -2.89
C PHE A 80 -15.62 -14.81 -2.84
N PHE A 81 -15.05 -15.81 -2.16
CA PHE A 81 -15.69 -17.11 -2.02
C PHE A 81 -16.81 -17.13 -0.97
N SER A 82 -16.94 -16.07 -0.15
CA SER A 82 -18.03 -15.86 0.82
C SER A 82 -18.43 -17.10 1.63
N PHE A 83 -17.44 -17.92 2.00
CA PHE A 83 -17.66 -19.08 2.88
C PHE A 83 -18.02 -18.55 4.28
N GLY A 84 -19.31 -18.56 4.61
CA GLY A 84 -19.85 -18.16 5.92
C GLY A 84 -19.32 -18.93 7.14
N LEU A 85 -18.38 -19.86 6.94
CA LEU A 85 -17.60 -20.57 7.95
C LEU A 85 -16.46 -19.73 8.57
N PHE A 86 -16.02 -18.64 7.92
CA PHE A 86 -14.85 -17.85 8.35
C PHE A 86 -15.20 -16.51 9.04
N GLY A 87 -16.46 -16.34 9.47
CA GLY A 87 -16.92 -15.15 10.18
C GLY A 87 -16.39 -15.09 11.63
N GLY A 88 -15.27 -14.40 11.84
CA GLY A 88 -14.72 -14.15 13.19
C GLY A 88 -13.20 -14.28 13.25
N ASN A 89 -12.73 -15.40 13.82
CA ASN A 89 -11.34 -15.53 14.28
C ASN A 89 -10.27 -15.46 13.17
N THR A 90 -10.54 -15.99 11.98
CA THR A 90 -9.62 -15.91 10.83
C THR A 90 -9.51 -14.49 10.28
N GLY A 91 -10.58 -13.70 10.34
CA GLY A 91 -10.56 -12.28 9.96
C GLY A 91 -9.60 -11.46 10.82
N TYR A 92 -9.58 -11.70 12.13
CA TYR A 92 -8.62 -11.06 13.04
C TYR A 92 -7.17 -11.48 12.76
N LEU A 93 -6.92 -12.76 12.46
CA LEU A 93 -5.57 -13.25 12.10
C LEU A 93 -5.06 -12.61 10.80
N VAL A 94 -5.87 -12.58 9.74
CA VAL A 94 -5.49 -11.93 8.47
C VAL A 94 -5.25 -10.44 8.67
N SER A 95 -6.09 -9.76 9.46
CA SER A 95 -5.92 -8.34 9.80
C SER A 95 -4.64 -8.07 10.60
N ALA A 96 -4.30 -8.94 11.56
CA ALA A 96 -3.07 -8.83 12.35
C ALA A 96 -1.82 -9.04 11.48
N ILE A 97 -1.82 -10.04 10.58
CA ILE A 97 -0.71 -10.26 9.65
C ILE A 97 -0.57 -9.07 8.70
N PHE A 98 -1.68 -8.53 8.16
CA PHE A 98 -1.68 -7.32 7.34
C PHE A 98 -1.08 -6.11 8.08
N PHE A 99 -1.44 -5.91 9.36
CA PHE A 99 -0.83 -4.89 10.22
C PHE A 99 0.70 -5.04 10.30
N PHE A 100 1.21 -6.23 10.62
CA PHE A 100 2.65 -6.47 10.71
C PHE A 100 3.36 -6.26 9.35
N CYS A 101 2.79 -6.75 8.24
CA CYS A 101 3.33 -6.53 6.91
C CYS A 101 3.38 -5.04 6.53
N TRP A 102 2.34 -4.27 6.87
CA TRP A 102 2.26 -2.83 6.61
C TRP A 102 3.30 -2.04 7.41
N VAL A 103 3.39 -2.29 8.72
CA VAL A 103 4.37 -1.67 9.61
C VAL A 103 5.80 -2.02 9.17
N TYR A 104 6.05 -3.28 8.79
CA TYR A 104 7.37 -3.74 8.35
C TYR A 104 7.80 -3.11 7.02
N LEU A 105 6.91 -3.03 6.03
CA LEU A 105 7.20 -2.41 4.73
C LEU A 105 7.59 -0.93 4.91
N TRP A 106 6.72 -0.14 5.51
CA TRP A 106 6.93 1.31 5.67
C TRP A 106 8.06 1.65 6.64
N GLY A 107 8.21 0.87 7.72
CA GLY A 107 9.34 0.99 8.65
C GLY A 107 10.68 0.73 7.96
N SER A 108 10.77 -0.29 7.10
CA SER A 108 12.00 -0.64 6.36
C SER A 108 12.38 0.43 5.33
N ILE A 109 11.41 0.95 4.58
CA ILE A 109 11.61 2.08 3.65
C ILE A 109 12.11 3.31 4.41
N ALA A 110 11.45 3.67 5.51
CA ALA A 110 11.84 4.80 6.34
C ALA A 110 13.25 4.64 6.93
N GLN A 111 13.61 3.43 7.37
CA GLN A 111 14.95 3.12 7.87
C GLN A 111 16.03 3.29 6.80
N ARG A 112 15.76 2.89 5.55
CA ARG A 112 16.68 3.14 4.43
C ARG A 112 16.77 4.62 4.02
N LEU A 113 15.71 5.41 4.25
CA LEU A 113 15.73 6.88 4.16
C LEU A 113 16.32 7.56 5.43
N GLY A 114 16.97 6.80 6.33
CA GLY A 114 17.66 7.32 7.51
C GLY A 114 16.77 7.66 8.71
N LYS A 115 15.49 7.29 8.70
CA LYS A 115 14.50 7.57 9.74
C LYS A 115 14.30 6.38 10.70
N ASN A 116 13.54 6.56 11.78
CA ASN A 116 13.27 5.50 12.76
C ASN A 116 12.23 4.49 12.25
N PHE A 117 12.60 3.21 12.18
CA PHE A 117 11.75 2.10 11.72
C PHE A 117 10.37 2.07 12.42
N TRP A 118 10.35 2.01 13.75
CA TRP A 118 9.12 1.79 14.53
C TRP A 118 8.19 2.99 14.45
N LEU A 119 8.74 4.21 14.58
CA LEU A 119 7.97 5.44 14.51
C LEU A 119 7.22 5.53 13.17
N TRP A 120 7.94 5.34 12.05
CA TRP A 120 7.35 5.49 10.72
C TRP A 120 6.46 4.31 10.32
N GLY A 121 6.78 3.09 10.74
CA GLY A 121 5.92 1.92 10.52
C GLY A 121 4.57 2.04 11.26
N ILE A 122 4.59 2.33 12.56
CA ILE A 122 3.37 2.45 13.38
C ILE A 122 2.52 3.64 12.94
N LEU A 123 3.12 4.82 12.72
CA LEU A 123 2.40 5.99 12.23
C LEU A 123 1.75 5.71 10.87
N SER A 124 2.43 4.98 9.97
CA SER A 124 1.88 4.68 8.63
C SER A 124 0.63 3.80 8.68
N PHE A 125 0.47 3.01 9.74
CA PHE A 125 -0.78 2.30 10.01
C PHE A 125 -1.82 3.20 10.67
N LEU A 126 -1.49 3.83 11.81
CA LEU A 126 -2.43 4.64 12.60
C LEU A 126 -3.07 5.80 11.83
N PHE A 127 -2.31 6.42 10.92
CA PHE A 127 -2.76 7.56 10.12
C PHE A 127 -3.05 7.19 8.66
N GLY A 128 -3.35 5.92 8.36
CA GLY A 128 -3.86 5.49 7.05
C GLY A 128 -2.98 5.87 5.86
N GLY A 129 -1.65 5.94 6.04
CA GLY A 129 -0.71 6.34 5.00
C GLY A 129 -0.33 7.83 4.93
N LEU A 130 -0.83 8.73 5.79
CA LEU A 130 -0.35 10.13 5.83
C LEU A 130 1.20 10.25 5.95
N PRO A 131 1.90 9.42 6.76
CA PRO A 131 3.37 9.46 6.81
C PRO A 131 4.03 9.03 5.50
N VAL A 132 3.37 8.23 4.65
CA VAL A 132 3.88 7.87 3.32
C VAL A 132 3.99 9.13 2.44
N LEU A 133 3.05 10.07 2.56
CA LEU A 133 3.16 11.38 1.91
C LEU A 133 4.41 12.12 2.42
N VAL A 134 4.65 12.14 3.73
CA VAL A 134 5.85 12.81 4.25
C VAL A 134 7.13 12.09 3.77
N LEU A 135 7.17 10.75 3.73
CA LEU A 135 8.30 9.99 3.17
C LEU A 135 8.54 10.30 1.68
N ALA A 136 7.48 10.53 0.90
CA ALA A 136 7.56 10.89 -0.52
C ALA A 136 7.97 12.35 -0.76
N PHE A 137 7.44 13.30 0.03
CA PHE A 137 7.61 14.74 -0.20
C PHE A 137 8.77 15.40 0.57
N ASP A 138 9.27 14.77 1.64
CA ASP A 138 10.45 15.23 2.39
C ASP A 138 11.75 15.15 1.55
N GLY A 139 12.78 15.89 1.92
CA GLY A 139 14.11 15.87 1.29
C GLY A 139 14.99 14.67 1.65
N SER A 140 14.48 13.71 2.44
CA SER A 140 15.23 12.52 2.84
C SER A 140 15.64 11.66 1.64
N LEU A 141 16.94 11.35 1.60
CA LEU A 141 17.60 10.50 0.61
C LEU A 141 18.02 9.15 1.23
N PRO A 142 18.30 8.12 0.42
CA PRO A 142 18.82 6.86 0.92
C PRO A 142 20.13 7.07 1.68
N ARG A 143 20.24 6.48 2.87
CA ARG A 143 21.49 6.52 3.64
C ARG A 143 22.58 5.82 2.83
N ARG A 144 23.62 6.56 2.42
CA ARG A 144 24.79 5.99 1.72
C ARG A 144 25.35 4.85 2.58
N ARG A 145 25.54 3.69 1.95
CA ARG A 145 26.32 2.58 2.51
C ARG A 145 27.80 2.91 2.43
#